data_AF-A0A523TYN3-F1
#
_entry.id   AF-A0A523TYN3-F1
#
_cell.length_a   1.000
_cell.length_b   1.000
_cell.length_c   1.000
_cell.angle_alpha   90.00
_cell.angle_beta   90.00
_cell.angle_gamma   90.00
#
_symmetry.space_group_name_H-M   'P 1'
#
loop_
_entity.id
_entity.type
_entity.pdbx_description
1 polymer ?
#
loop_
_entity_poly.entity_id
_entity_poly.type
_entity_poly.pdbx_seq_one_letter_code
_entity_poly.pdbx_strand_id
1 'polypeptide(L)'
;MAKTTGIASDLLDLAEVDRLVHEPARLMILMVLYGVEGADFTFLLNATELTWGNLSSHVTKLEDAGYVKVEKSFVGKKPRTMVQLTDTGRRAIDSYRQTMQGAMKRLG
;
A
#
# COMPACT_ATOMS: atom_id res chain seq x y z
N MET A 1 -2.89 36.73 6.80
CA MET A 1 -3.76 36.19 5.72
C MET A 1 -3.13 35.03 4.95
N ALA A 2 -1.82 35.02 4.63
CA ALA A 2 -1.17 33.91 3.91
C ALA A 2 -1.16 32.53 4.64
N LYS A 3 -1.15 32.49 5.98
CA LYS A 3 -1.13 31.23 6.74
C LYS A 3 -2.44 30.43 6.65
N THR A 4 -3.58 31.11 6.56
CA THR A 4 -4.91 30.47 6.49
C THR A 4 -5.14 29.79 5.14
N THR A 5 -4.66 30.39 4.05
CA THR A 5 -4.75 29.83 2.70
C THR A 5 -3.95 28.53 2.56
N GLY A 6 -2.76 28.46 3.17
CA GLY A 6 -1.93 27.24 3.14
C GLY A 6 -2.46 26.09 4.00
N ILE A 7 -3.24 26.38 5.05
CA ILE A 7 -3.89 25.31 5.85
C ILE A 7 -5.04 24.69 5.06
N ALA A 8 -5.83 25.54 4.38
CA ALA A 8 -6.93 25.08 3.56
C ALA A 8 -6.44 24.21 2.38
N SER A 9 -5.33 24.57 1.72
CA SER A 9 -4.77 23.75 0.62
C SER A 9 -4.34 22.37 1.09
N ASP A 10 -3.54 22.30 2.16
CA ASP A 10 -2.94 21.02 2.59
C ASP A 10 -4.02 20.04 3.12
N LEU A 11 -5.11 20.56 3.68
CA LEU A 11 -6.27 19.77 4.10
C LEU A 11 -7.16 19.33 2.93
N LEU A 12 -7.25 20.15 1.87
CA LEU A 12 -7.96 19.77 0.65
C LEU A 12 -7.24 18.64 -0.08
N ASP A 13 -5.91 18.57 -0.02
CA ASP A 13 -5.12 17.48 -0.61
C ASP A 13 -5.45 16.11 0.01
N LEU A 14 -5.95 16.06 1.26
CA LEU A 14 -6.43 14.82 1.86
C LEU A 14 -7.66 14.24 1.15
N ALA A 15 -8.44 15.07 0.45
CA ALA A 15 -9.58 14.59 -0.33
C ALA A 15 -9.15 13.77 -1.56
N GLU A 16 -7.95 14.03 -2.07
CA GLU A 16 -7.34 13.36 -3.23
C GLU A 16 -6.56 12.09 -2.84
N VAL A 17 -6.50 11.76 -1.54
CA VAL A 17 -5.86 10.54 -1.07
C VAL A 17 -6.57 9.33 -1.66
N ASP A 18 -5.78 8.47 -2.30
CA ASP A 18 -6.26 7.18 -2.77
C ASP A 18 -6.76 6.33 -1.59
N ARG A 19 -8.08 6.10 -1.57
CA ARG A 19 -8.78 5.32 -0.54
C ARG A 19 -8.40 3.84 -0.53
N LEU A 20 -7.87 3.31 -1.63
CA LEU A 20 -7.31 1.97 -1.64
C LEU A 20 -5.99 1.95 -0.86
N VAL A 21 -5.13 2.95 -1.01
CA VAL A 21 -3.88 3.01 -0.23
C VAL A 21 -4.15 3.42 1.22
N HIS A 22 -5.10 4.33 1.46
CA HIS A 22 -5.50 4.80 2.80
C HIS A 22 -6.44 3.83 3.52
N GLU A 23 -5.98 2.60 3.66
CA GLU A 23 -6.60 1.58 4.49
C GLU A 23 -5.48 0.79 5.18
N PRO A 24 -5.52 0.62 6.51
CA PRO A 24 -4.39 0.10 7.28
C PRO A 24 -3.79 -1.19 6.74
N ALA A 25 -4.61 -2.20 6.40
CA ALA A 25 -4.11 -3.48 5.95
C ALA A 25 -3.41 -3.40 4.59
N ARG A 26 -4.01 -2.71 3.61
CA ARG A 26 -3.38 -2.46 2.31
C ARG A 26 -2.11 -1.64 2.44
N LEU A 27 -2.10 -0.62 3.29
CA LEU A 27 -0.91 0.20 3.50
C LEU A 27 0.27 -0.63 4.06
N MET A 28 0.03 -1.48 5.05
CA MET A 28 1.07 -2.39 5.58
C MET A 28 1.62 -3.30 4.49
N ILE A 29 0.75 -3.92 3.68
CA ILE A 29 1.17 -4.80 2.57
C ILE A 29 2.05 -4.03 1.57
N LEU A 30 1.60 -2.86 1.13
CA LEU A 30 2.34 -2.04 0.16
C LEU A 30 3.68 -1.56 0.75
N MET A 31 3.72 -1.18 2.03
CA MET A 31 4.96 -0.76 2.71
C MET A 31 5.97 -1.89 2.81
N VAL A 32 5.53 -3.11 3.17
CA VAL A 32 6.40 -4.29 3.20
C VAL A 32 6.98 -4.56 1.82
N LEU A 33 6.13 -4.57 0.79
CA LEU A 33 6.55 -4.80 -0.60
C LEU A 33 7.43 -3.68 -1.17
N TYR A 34 7.33 -2.44 -0.67
CA TYR A 34 8.17 -1.32 -1.13
C TYR A 34 9.66 -1.53 -0.83
N GLY A 35 9.96 -2.24 0.26
CA GLY A 35 11.32 -2.52 0.72
C GLY A 35 11.97 -3.78 0.12
N VAL A 36 11.24 -4.54 -0.71
CA VAL A 36 11.72 -5.81 -1.29
C VAL A 36 11.36 -5.91 -2.77
N GLU A 37 12.02 -6.80 -3.53
CA GLU A 37 11.65 -7.08 -4.93
C GLU A 37 10.33 -7.85 -5.05
N GLY A 38 9.99 -8.61 -4.02
CA GLY A 38 8.81 -9.45 -3.95
C GLY A 38 8.78 -10.22 -2.65
N ALA A 39 7.59 -10.62 -2.23
CA ALA A 39 7.40 -11.46 -1.05
C ALA A 39 6.40 -12.56 -1.35
N ASP A 40 6.65 -13.76 -0.82
CA ASP A 40 5.61 -14.76 -0.84
C ASP A 40 4.54 -14.50 0.23
N PHE A 41 3.39 -15.13 0.03
CA PHE A 41 2.23 -14.92 0.89
C PHE A 41 2.51 -15.25 2.36
N THR A 42 3.36 -16.24 2.64
CA THR A 42 3.74 -16.60 4.01
C THR A 42 4.59 -15.51 4.66
N PHE A 43 5.55 -14.94 3.94
CA PHE A 43 6.30 -13.78 4.42
C PHE A 43 5.38 -12.61 4.75
N LEU A 44 4.44 -12.29 3.85
CA LEU A 44 3.48 -11.21 4.08
C LEU A 44 2.62 -11.44 5.33
N LEU A 45 2.09 -12.66 5.53
CA LEU A 45 1.33 -12.98 6.75
C LEU A 45 2.12 -12.69 8.02
N ASN A 46 3.38 -13.12 8.05
CA ASN A 46 4.24 -12.94 9.22
C ASN A 46 4.60 -11.47 9.44
N ALA A 47 4.86 -10.72 8.37
CA ALA A 47 5.27 -9.31 8.47
C ALA A 47 4.11 -8.38 8.84
N THR A 48 2.88 -8.70 8.42
CA THR A 48 1.71 -7.84 8.65
C THR A 48 0.81 -8.33 9.79
N GLU A 49 1.06 -9.53 10.35
CA GLU A 49 0.23 -10.21 11.36
C GLU A 49 -1.26 -10.32 10.97
N LEU A 50 -1.55 -10.30 9.67
CA LEU A 50 -2.90 -10.41 9.16
C LEU A 50 -3.31 -11.89 9.15
N THR A 51 -4.61 -12.15 9.31
CA THR A 51 -5.14 -13.49 9.05
C THR A 51 -5.07 -13.80 7.56
N TRP A 52 -5.03 -15.10 7.22
CA TRP A 52 -4.96 -15.56 5.83
C TRP A 52 -6.08 -14.98 4.96
N GLY A 53 -7.32 -15.01 5.45
CA GLY A 53 -8.48 -14.48 4.74
C GLY A 53 -8.40 -12.97 4.55
N ASN A 54 -7.90 -12.24 5.56
CA ASN A 54 -7.76 -10.80 5.47
C ASN A 54 -6.69 -10.43 4.42
N LEU A 55 -5.49 -10.99 4.52
CA LEU A 55 -4.42 -10.75 3.55
C LEU A 55 -4.88 -11.09 2.13
N SER A 56 -5.55 -12.23 1.94
CA SER A 56 -6.06 -12.65 0.62
C SER A 56 -7.00 -11.60 0.02
N SER A 57 -7.98 -11.13 0.79
CA SER A 57 -8.93 -10.10 0.35
C SER A 57 -8.25 -8.78 -0.01
N HIS A 58 -7.28 -8.32 0.81
CA HIS A 58 -6.56 -7.08 0.53
C HIS A 58 -5.60 -7.22 -0.66
N VAL A 59 -4.90 -8.34 -0.81
CA VAL A 59 -4.04 -8.60 -1.98
C VAL A 59 -4.86 -8.63 -3.27
N THR A 60 -6.02 -9.31 -3.28
CA THR A 60 -6.91 -9.31 -4.46
C THR A 60 -7.34 -7.89 -4.84
N LYS A 61 -7.76 -7.06 -3.86
CA LYS A 61 -8.13 -5.66 -4.15
C LYS A 61 -6.97 -4.83 -4.71
N LEU A 62 -5.75 -5.07 -4.22
CA LEU A 62 -4.56 -4.40 -4.71
C LEU A 62 -4.17 -4.90 -6.12
N GLU A 63 -4.39 -6.18 -6.40
CA GLU A 63 -4.16 -6.77 -7.72
C GLU A 63 -5.18 -6.22 -8.74
N ASP A 64 -6.46 -6.19 -8.39
CA ASP A 64 -7.53 -5.63 -9.22
C ASP A 64 -7.30 -4.15 -9.55
N ALA A 65 -6.70 -3.40 -8.63
CA ALA A 65 -6.30 -2.01 -8.84
C ALA A 65 -4.98 -1.86 -9.62
N GLY A 66 -4.31 -2.96 -9.94
CA GLY A 66 -3.03 -2.98 -10.64
C GLY A 66 -1.85 -2.48 -9.81
N TYR A 67 -1.97 -2.44 -8.48
CA TYR A 67 -0.90 -1.98 -7.57
C TYR A 67 0.08 -3.08 -7.23
N VAL A 68 -0.38 -4.33 -7.24
CA VAL A 68 0.49 -5.50 -7.10
C VAL A 68 0.27 -6.46 -8.25
N LYS A 69 1.31 -7.21 -8.59
CA LYS A 69 1.23 -8.41 -9.42
C LYS A 69 1.24 -9.62 -8.50
N VAL A 70 0.34 -10.57 -8.72
CA VAL A 70 0.35 -11.86 -8.03
C VAL A 70 0.75 -12.96 -9.01
N GLU A 71 1.75 -13.75 -8.63
CA GLU A 71 2.22 -14.88 -9.43
C GLU A 71 2.09 -16.18 -8.64
N LYS A 72 1.28 -17.10 -9.16
CA LYS A 72 1.06 -18.43 -8.57
C LYS A 72 1.94 -19.44 -9.28
N SER A 73 2.77 -20.13 -8.51
CA SER A 73 3.68 -21.16 -8.99
C SER A 73 3.69 -22.36 -8.04
N PHE A 74 4.48 -23.38 -8.38
CA PHE A 74 4.74 -24.52 -7.51
C PHE A 74 6.25 -24.63 -7.24
N VAL A 75 6.62 -24.84 -5.98
CA VAL A 75 7.98 -25.21 -5.59
C VAL A 75 7.92 -26.67 -5.15
N GLY A 76 8.33 -27.56 -6.05
CA GLY A 76 8.07 -29.00 -5.92
C GLY A 76 6.57 -29.28 -5.99
N LYS A 77 6.00 -29.85 -4.92
CA LYS A 77 4.55 -30.14 -4.82
C LYS A 77 3.75 -29.09 -4.05
N LYS A 78 4.39 -28.02 -3.57
CA LYS A 78 3.73 -27.00 -2.72
C LYS A 78 3.37 -25.76 -3.55
N PRO A 79 2.12 -25.26 -3.47
CA PRO A 79 1.75 -24.00 -4.12
C PRO A 79 2.50 -22.85 -3.44
N ARG A 80 2.96 -21.90 -4.25
CA ARG A 80 3.60 -20.66 -3.79
C ARG A 80 2.96 -19.48 -4.52
N THR A 81 2.56 -18.49 -3.75
CA THR A 81 2.04 -17.23 -4.29
C THR A 81 3.06 -16.15 -3.99
N MET A 82 3.64 -15.56 -5.03
CA MET A 82 4.53 -14.40 -4.95
C MET A 82 3.72 -13.14 -5.22
N VAL A 83 3.96 -12.09 -4.44
CA VAL A 83 3.33 -10.78 -4.59
C VAL A 83 4.43 -9.75 -4.76
N GLN A 84 4.28 -8.86 -5.73
CA GLN A 84 5.25 -7.81 -6.06
C GLN A 84 4.54 -6.50 -6.33
N LEU A 85 5.15 -5.37 -5.95
CA LEU A 85 4.65 -4.07 -6.39
C LEU A 85 4.80 -3.93 -7.90
N THR A 86 3.80 -3.34 -8.55
CA THR A 86 3.95 -2.80 -9.89
C THR A 86 4.51 -1.38 -9.82
N ASP A 87 4.91 -0.83 -10.98
CA ASP A 87 5.28 0.59 -11.07
C ASP A 87 4.13 1.52 -10.65
N THR A 88 2.88 1.13 -10.95
CA THR A 88 1.70 1.88 -10.54
C THR A 88 1.51 1.84 -9.02
N GLY A 89 1.68 0.67 -8.40
CA GLY A 89 1.63 0.55 -6.93
C GLY A 89 2.74 1.33 -6.23
N ARG A 90 3.96 1.33 -6.80
CA ARG A 90 5.08 2.17 -6.32
C ARG A 90 4.72 3.65 -6.36
N ARG A 91 4.17 4.13 -7.48
CA ARG A 91 3.71 5.53 -7.58
C ARG A 91 2.58 5.85 -6.59
N ALA A 92 1.65 4.92 -6.39
CA ALA A 92 0.52 5.12 -5.48
C ALA A 92 0.97 5.31 -4.03
N ILE A 93 1.88 4.46 -3.52
CA ILE A 93 2.42 4.63 -2.16
C ILE A 93 3.34 5.85 -2.03
N ASP A 94 4.10 6.21 -3.06
CA ASP A 94 4.91 7.43 -3.05
C ASP A 94 4.04 8.69 -3.03
N SER A 95 2.96 8.73 -3.81
CA SER A 95 1.98 9.82 -3.79
C SER A 95 1.31 9.92 -2.42
N TYR A 96 0.88 8.78 -1.87
CA TYR A 96 0.29 8.73 -0.53
C TYR A 96 1.24 9.31 0.54
N ARG A 97 2.51 8.89 0.51
CA ARG A 97 3.54 9.39 1.43
C ARG A 97 3.69 10.91 1.33
N GLN A 98 3.75 11.46 0.12
CA GLN A 98 3.90 12.90 -0.10
C GLN A 98 2.70 13.68 0.43
N THR A 99 1.48 13.26 0.10
CA THR A 99 0.25 13.90 0.58
C THR A 99 0.16 13.88 2.11
N MET A 100 0.40 12.72 2.72
CA MET A 100 0.35 12.58 4.19
C MET A 100 1.45 13.40 4.88
N GLN A 101 2.67 13.44 4.33
CA GLN A 101 3.75 14.28 4.88
C GLN A 101 3.40 15.76 4.80
N GLY A 102 2.82 16.23 3.69
CA GLY A 102 2.35 17.60 3.54
C GLY A 102 1.31 17.96 4.60
N ALA A 103 0.27 17.14 4.72
CA ALA A 103 -0.79 17.33 5.71
C ALA A 103 -0.29 17.28 7.16
N MET A 104 0.65 16.38 7.46
CA MET A 104 1.18 16.18 8.82
C MET A 104 2.27 17.19 9.22
N LYS A 105 2.91 17.89 8.28
CA LYS A 105 4.01 18.83 8.54
C LYS A 105 3.67 19.91 9.58
N ARG A 106 2.38 20.20 9.76
CA ARG A 106 1.87 21.25 10.67
C ARG A 106 1.40 20.73 12.03
N LEU A 107 1.47 19.42 12.27
CA LEU A 107 1.15 18.80 13.57
C LEU A 107 2.35 18.84 14.54
N GLY A 108 3.50 19.37 14.11
CA GLY A 108 4.67 19.69 14.93
C GLY A 108 5.16 21.10 14.65
#